data_AF-A0AAD3WZP0-F1
#
_entry.id   AF-A0AAD3WZP0-F1
#
_cell.length_a   1.000
_cell.length_b   1.000
_cell.length_c   1.000
_cell.angle_alpha   90.00
_cell.angle_beta   90.00
_cell.angle_gamma   90.00
#
_symmetry.space_group_name_H-M   'P 1'
#
loop_
_entity.id
_entity.type
_entity.pdbx_description
1 polymer ?
#
loop_
_entity_poly.entity_id
_entity_poly.type
_entity_poly.pdbx_seq_one_letter_code
_entity_poly.pdbx_strand_id
1 'polypeptide(L)'
;MKFLDKLKAKLGLDIEPQIPLDEMAEIIFQALGGASNIEDIGACATRLRIVIRDPQHLDLAIIRQTKPFGIIRLADTQLQIIYGVKANLLSQYINEKCDTAKMP
;
A
#
# COMPACT_ATOMS: atom_id res chain seq x y z
N MET A 1 28.77 -12.09 -14.77
CA MET A 1 27.47 -11.66 -15.36
C MET A 1 26.47 -12.79 -15.15
N LYS A 2 25.38 -12.54 -14.41
CA LYS A 2 24.52 -13.60 -13.87
C LYS A 2 23.65 -14.19 -15.00
N PHE A 3 23.61 -15.52 -15.10
CA PHE A 3 22.84 -16.30 -16.09
C PHE A 3 21.38 -15.82 -16.23
N LEU A 4 20.80 -15.37 -15.11
CA LEU A 4 19.46 -14.82 -15.01
C LEU A 4 19.23 -13.57 -15.88
N ASP A 5 20.25 -12.72 -16.07
CA ASP A 5 20.12 -11.49 -16.86
C ASP A 5 20.02 -11.80 -18.37
N LYS A 6 20.76 -12.83 -18.83
CA LYS A 6 20.65 -13.34 -20.22
C LYS A 6 19.31 -14.03 -20.48
N LEU A 7 18.74 -14.70 -19.47
CA LEU A 7 17.45 -15.38 -19.58
C LEU A 7 16.29 -14.38 -19.69
N LYS A 8 16.31 -13.30 -18.90
CA LYS A 8 15.32 -12.20 -18.94
C LYS A 8 15.24 -11.56 -20.32
N ALA A 9 16.39 -11.20 -20.90
CA ALA A 9 16.47 -10.57 -22.22
C ALA A 9 15.98 -11.48 -23.36
N LYS A 10 16.11 -12.81 -23.21
CA LYS A 10 15.71 -13.79 -24.24
C LYS A 10 14.21 -14.14 -24.20
N LEU A 11 13.57 -14.00 -23.04
CA LEU A 11 12.17 -14.37 -22.83
C LEU A 11 11.20 -13.17 -22.87
N GLY A 12 11.70 -11.93 -22.94
CA GLY A 12 10.85 -10.73 -22.92
C GLY A 12 10.03 -10.59 -21.62
N LEU A 13 10.46 -11.26 -20.56
CA LEU A 13 9.82 -11.21 -19.25
C LEU A 13 10.52 -10.13 -18.44
N ASP A 14 9.96 -8.93 -18.47
CA ASP A 14 10.28 -7.87 -17.51
C ASP A 14 9.72 -8.30 -16.15
N ILE A 15 10.46 -9.15 -15.44
CA ILE A 15 10.17 -9.46 -14.04
C ILE A 15 10.60 -8.23 -13.23
N GLU A 16 9.72 -7.23 -13.16
CA GLU A 16 9.89 -6.14 -12.20
C GLU A 16 9.92 -6.74 -10.78
N PRO A 17 10.84 -6.25 -9.92
CA PRO A 17 10.87 -6.70 -8.54
C PRO A 17 9.53 -6.46 -7.83
N GLN A 18 8.92 -7.58 -7.45
CA GLN A 18 7.82 -7.75 -6.50
C GLN A 18 8.06 -7.09 -5.14
N ILE A 19 7.49 -5.93 -4.77
CA ILE A 19 7.49 -5.54 -3.35
C ILE A 19 6.65 -6.60 -2.58
N PRO A 20 7.21 -7.27 -1.56
CA PRO A 20 6.45 -8.18 -0.69
C PRO A 20 5.23 -7.48 -0.06
N LEU A 21 4.14 -8.21 0.18
CA LEU A 21 2.87 -7.61 0.65
C LEU A 21 2.99 -6.95 2.03
N ASP A 22 3.76 -7.56 2.92
CA ASP A 22 4.05 -7.07 4.27
C ASP A 22 4.90 -5.78 4.25
N GLU A 23 5.93 -5.74 3.39
CA GLU A 23 6.73 -4.54 3.17
C GLU A 23 5.90 -3.42 2.53
N MET A 24 5.08 -3.76 1.54
CA MET A 24 4.16 -2.83 0.91
C MET A 24 3.15 -2.25 1.92
N ALA A 25 2.61 -3.10 2.80
CA ALA A 25 1.70 -2.68 3.86
C ALA A 25 2.39 -1.74 4.86
N GLU A 26 3.64 -2.01 5.24
CA GLU A 26 4.43 -1.12 6.10
C GLU A 26 4.66 0.25 5.45
N ILE A 27 5.06 0.28 4.18
CA ILE A 27 5.25 1.52 3.44
C ILE A 27 3.95 2.35 3.42
N ILE A 28 2.81 1.71 3.13
CA ILE A 28 1.50 2.37 3.12
C ILE A 28 1.15 2.87 4.53
N PHE A 29 1.33 2.04 5.57
CA PHE A 29 1.03 2.40 6.95
C PHE A 29 1.81 3.65 7.40
N GLN A 30 3.12 3.70 7.12
CA GLN A 30 3.95 4.87 7.44
C GLN A 30 3.55 6.10 6.63
N ALA A 31 3.25 5.93 5.33
CA ALA A 31 2.81 7.02 4.48
C ALA A 31 1.45 7.60 4.87
N LEU A 32 0.62 6.82 5.57
CA LEU A 32 -0.65 7.30 6.14
C LEU A 32 -0.47 8.03 7.48
N GLY A 33 0.75 8.12 8.02
CA GLY A 33 1.03 8.71 9.33
C GLY A 33 0.89 7.72 10.50
N GLY A 34 0.87 6.42 10.23
CA GLY A 34 0.78 5.36 11.23
C GLY A 34 -0.59 5.27 11.94
N ALA A 35 -0.64 4.46 13.00
CA ALA A 35 -1.88 4.15 13.72
C ALA A 35 -2.56 5.38 14.33
N SER A 36 -1.77 6.38 14.73
CA SER A 36 -2.27 7.65 15.28
C SER A 36 -3.02 8.50 14.25
N ASN A 37 -2.79 8.30 12.95
CA ASN A 37 -3.47 9.04 11.89
C ASN A 37 -4.52 8.22 11.12
N ILE A 38 -4.49 6.89 11.20
CA ILE A 38 -5.49 6.03 10.55
C ILE A 38 -6.75 5.93 11.41
N GLU A 39 -7.88 6.44 10.90
CA GLU A 39 -9.19 6.31 11.54
C GLU A 39 -9.87 4.98 11.19
N ASP A 40 -9.92 4.66 9.89
CA ASP A 40 -10.48 3.41 9.38
C ASP A 40 -9.75 2.96 8.11
N ILE A 41 -9.62 1.64 7.95
CA ILE A 41 -9.09 1.05 6.73
C ILE A 41 -9.79 -0.27 6.42
N GLY A 42 -10.30 -0.36 5.19
CA GLY A 42 -10.96 -1.56 4.69
C GLY A 42 -10.71 -1.74 3.20
N ALA A 43 -11.23 -2.83 2.64
CA ALA A 43 -11.10 -3.09 1.22
C ALA A 43 -12.39 -3.65 0.62
N CYS A 44 -12.61 -3.34 -0.66
CA CYS A 44 -13.47 -4.14 -1.53
C CYS A 44 -12.59 -5.09 -2.36
N ALA A 45 -13.14 -5.65 -3.45
CA ALA A 45 -12.40 -6.56 -4.33
C ALA A 45 -11.07 -6.00 -4.87
N THR A 46 -11.05 -4.72 -5.28
CA THR A 46 -9.89 -4.12 -5.98
C THR A 46 -9.36 -2.83 -5.36
N ARG A 47 -10.06 -2.30 -4.35
CA ARG A 47 -9.85 -0.97 -3.80
C ARG A 47 -9.67 -1.02 -2.29
N LEU A 48 -8.56 -0.46 -1.83
CA LEU A 48 -8.32 -0.10 -0.44
C LEU A 48 -9.05 1.23 -0.18
N ARG A 49 -9.84 1.29 0.89
CA ARG A 49 -10.60 2.47 1.33
C ARG A 49 -10.03 2.89 2.67
N ILE A 50 -9.64 4.16 2.76
CA ILE A 50 -8.90 4.67 3.91
C ILE A 50 -9.55 5.97 4.36
N VAL A 51 -9.75 6.08 5.67
CA VAL A 51 -10.12 7.30 6.36
C VAL A 51 -8.98 7.65 7.31
N ILE A 52 -8.46 8.87 7.21
CA ILE A 52 -7.38 9.40 8.05
C ILE A 52 -7.88 10.58 8.87
N ARG A 53 -7.21 10.87 9.99
CA ARG A 53 -7.57 11.97 10.89
C ARG A 53 -7.05 13.32 10.40
N ASP A 54 -5.81 13.35 9.91
CA ASP A 54 -5.12 14.56 9.50
C ASP A 54 -4.42 14.39 8.13
N PRO A 55 -4.82 15.17 7.10
CA PRO A 55 -4.20 15.13 5.78
C PRO A 55 -2.74 15.62 5.75
N GLN A 56 -2.25 16.33 6.76
CA GLN A 56 -0.86 16.82 6.78
C GLN A 56 0.16 15.69 6.99
N HIS A 57 -0.28 14.59 7.61
CA HIS A 57 0.54 13.40 7.86
C HIS A 57 0.44 12.37 6.72
N LEU A 58 -0.24 12.69 5.61
CA LEU A 58 -0.38 11.84 4.44
C LEU A 58 0.72 12.12 3.40
N ASP A 59 1.57 11.14 3.13
CA ASP A 59 2.56 11.18 2.05
C ASP A 59 2.11 10.38 0.82
N LEU A 60 1.42 11.06 -0.10
CA LEU A 60 1.02 10.46 -1.38
C LEU A 60 2.20 10.12 -2.30
N ALA A 61 3.38 10.72 -2.12
CA ALA A 61 4.54 10.43 -2.95
C ALA A 61 5.12 9.05 -2.60
N ILE A 62 5.18 8.71 -1.31
CA ILE A 62 5.58 7.37 -0.84
C ILE A 62 4.58 6.32 -1.33
N ILE A 63 3.26 6.56 -1.21
CA ILE A 63 2.23 5.64 -1.70
C ILE A 63 2.41 5.35 -3.20
N ARG A 64 2.73 6.37 -4.01
CA ARG A 64 2.96 6.19 -5.46
C ARG A 64 4.13 5.27 -5.78
N GLN A 65 5.14 5.17 -4.92
CA GLN A 65 6.29 4.27 -5.12
C GLN A 65 5.89 2.79 -5.05
N THR A 66 4.80 2.47 -4.36
CA THR A 66 4.23 1.12 -4.32
C THR A 66 3.48 0.73 -5.61
N LYS A 67 3.47 1.61 -6.62
CA LYS A 67 2.85 1.42 -7.94
C LYS A 67 1.37 1.00 -7.88
N PRO A 68 0.49 1.78 -7.22
CA PRO A 68 -0.95 1.57 -7.33
C PRO A 68 -1.43 1.78 -8.77
N PHE A 69 -2.49 1.09 -9.18
CA PHE A 69 -3.17 1.35 -10.45
C PHE A 69 -3.85 2.71 -10.48
N GLY A 70 -4.18 3.27 -9.31
CA GLY A 70 -4.76 4.59 -9.18
C GLY A 70 -4.97 4.99 -7.73
N ILE A 71 -5.01 6.31 -7.49
CA ILE A 71 -5.34 6.92 -6.20
C ILE A 71 -6.48 7.90 -6.45
N ILE A 72 -7.55 7.77 -5.67
CA ILE A 72 -8.75 8.61 -5.74
C ILE A 72 -8.88 9.32 -4.39
N ARG A 73 -8.93 10.65 -4.41
CA ARG A 73 -9.19 11.47 -3.23
C ARG A 73 -10.66 11.91 -3.26
N LEU A 74 -11.44 11.45 -2.28
CA LEU A 74 -12.87 11.79 -2.16
C LEU A 74 -13.08 13.03 -1.30
N ALA A 75 -12.22 13.21 -0.30
CA ALA A 75 -12.14 14.38 0.58
C ALA A 75 -10.71 14.52 1.11
N ASP A 76 -10.44 15.55 1.92
CA ASP A 76 -9.12 15.72 2.50
C ASP A 76 -8.68 14.52 3.35
N THR A 77 -9.61 13.92 4.08
CA THR A 77 -9.42 12.78 4.99
C THR A 77 -9.84 11.43 4.42
N GLN A 78 -10.38 11.37 3.19
CA GLN A 78 -10.90 10.13 2.60
C GLN A 78 -10.24 9.85 1.25
N LEU A 79 -9.55 8.71 1.17
CA LEU A 79 -8.87 8.26 -0.05
C LEU A 79 -9.18 6.80 -0.38
N GLN A 80 -9.14 6.47 -1.66
CA GLN A 80 -9.19 5.10 -2.17
C GLN A 80 -7.96 4.82 -3.04
N ILE A 81 -7.36 3.65 -2.87
CA ILE A 81 -6.20 3.23 -3.64
C ILE A 81 -6.50 1.91 -4.33
N ILE A 82 -6.23 1.83 -5.63
CA ILE A 82 -6.51 0.67 -6.47
C ILE A 82 -5.25 -0.20 -6.51
N TYR A 83 -5.25 -1.33 -5.80
CA TYR A 83 -4.16 -2.33 -5.83
C TYR A 83 -4.60 -3.67 -6.46
N GLY A 84 -5.81 -3.73 -7.00
CA GLY A 84 -6.39 -4.97 -7.51
C GLY A 84 -6.62 -5.98 -6.39
N VAL A 85 -6.43 -7.26 -6.66
CA VAL A 85 -6.68 -8.37 -5.72
C VAL A 85 -5.85 -8.28 -4.42
N LYS A 86 -4.78 -7.48 -4.42
CA LYS A 86 -3.95 -7.23 -3.23
C LYS A 86 -4.64 -6.37 -2.17
N ALA A 87 -5.69 -5.62 -2.53
CA ALA A 87 -6.33 -4.65 -1.65
C ALA A 87 -6.83 -5.27 -0.32
N ASN A 88 -7.43 -6.45 -0.38
CA ASN A 88 -7.96 -7.12 0.82
C ASN A 88 -6.84 -7.51 1.80
N LEU A 89 -5.78 -8.15 1.30
CA LEU A 89 -4.63 -8.55 2.12
C LEU A 89 -3.91 -7.33 2.70
N LEU A 90 -3.72 -6.27 1.91
CA LEU A 90 -3.12 -5.03 2.41
C LEU A 90 -3.93 -4.42 3.56
N SER A 91 -5.27 -4.42 3.49
CA SER A 91 -6.09 -3.92 4.60
C SER A 91 -5.92 -4.75 5.87
N GLN A 92 -5.76 -6.07 5.75
CA GLN A 92 -5.56 -6.97 6.90
C GLN A 92 -4.21 -6.69 7.57
N TYR A 93 -3.11 -6.66 6.80
CA TYR A 93 -1.79 -6.36 7.34
C TYR A 93 -1.72 -4.97 8.01
N ILE A 94 -2.37 -3.97 7.43
CA ILE A 94 -2.38 -2.62 8.01
C ILE A 94 -3.23 -2.59 9.29
N ASN A 95 -4.37 -3.29 9.33
CA ASN A 95 -5.18 -3.38 10.55
C ASN A 95 -4.44 -4.10 11.68
N GLU A 96 -3.73 -5.19 11.40
CA GLU A 96 -2.87 -5.87 12.37
C GLU A 96 -1.81 -4.92 12.96
N LYS A 97 -1.22 -4.04 12.14
CA LYS A 97 -0.28 -2.99 12.60
C LYS A 97 -0.97 -1.94 13.46
N CYS A 98 -2.17 -1.51 13.09
CA CYS A 98 -2.96 -0.58 13.89
C CYS A 98 -3.32 -1.16 15.27
N ASP A 99 -3.60 -2.46 15.35
CA ASP A 99 -3.99 -3.11 16.60
C ASP A 99 -2.79 -3.42 17.50
N THR A 100 -1.68 -3.87 16.93
CA THR A 100 -0.42 -4.05 17.68
C THR A 100 0.11 -2.72 18.24
N ALA A 101 -0.05 -1.61 17.51
CA ALA A 101 0.35 -0.29 17.99
C ALA A 101 -0.54 0.26 19.13
N LYS A 102 -1.74 -0.30 19.34
CA LYS A 102 -2.67 0.10 20.43
C LYS A 102 -2.46 -0.71 21.72
N MET A 103 -1.62 -1.73 21.68
CA MET A 103 -1.39 -2.62 22.82
C MET A 103 -0.21 -2.07 23.65
N PRO A 104 -0.43 -1.60 24.89
CA PRO A 104 0.60 -1.00 25.75
C PRO A 104 1.59 -2.02 26.31
#